data_AF-A0A852TQ23-F1
#
_entry.id   AF-A0A852TQ23-F1
#
_cell.length_a   1.000
_cell.length_b   1.000
_cell.length_c   1.000
_cell.angle_alpha   90.00
_cell.angle_beta   90.00
_cell.angle_gamma   90.00
#
_symmetry.space_group_name_H-M   'P 1'
#
loop_
_entity.id
_entity.type
_entity.pdbx_description
1 polymer ?
#
loop_
_entity_poly.entity_id
_entity_poly.type
_entity_poly.pdbx_seq_one_letter_code
_entity_poly.pdbx_strand_id
1 'polypeptide(L)'
;MGSRHLVHRTSTVFLGLLPTAALIPVSSGTAAAGSVETMGGSGPYDAEYETTLDDWDRLPSDLPAFTGNLDVGYYGTFGEPNGGEYGRVGTAWLKWRLKGDEDAGREFVGSDCGLCSTDWDVRQKNLT
;
A
#
# COMPACT_ATOMS: atom_id res chain seq x y z
N MET A 1 -72.26 -9.83 5.05
CA MET A 1 -73.07 -8.75 4.42
C MET A 1 -72.99 -7.53 5.32
N GLY A 2 -72.67 -6.36 4.75
CA GLY A 2 -72.42 -5.11 5.48
C GLY A 2 -70.92 -4.81 5.56
N SER A 3 -70.39 -3.63 5.24
CA SER A 3 -71.04 -2.35 4.92
C SER A 3 -70.07 -1.51 4.07
N ARG A 4 -70.66 -0.75 3.16
CA ARG A 4 -70.03 0.35 2.42
C ARG A 4 -69.60 1.41 3.43
N HIS A 5 -68.34 1.83 3.44
CA HIS A 5 -67.95 3.09 4.08
C HIS A 5 -66.97 3.89 3.23
N LEU A 6 -67.52 4.99 2.72
CA LEU A 6 -66.96 6.33 2.51
C LEU A 6 -65.49 6.45 2.05
N VAL A 7 -65.36 6.91 0.80
CA VAL A 7 -64.23 7.68 0.29
C VAL A 7 -64.05 8.91 1.19
N HIS A 8 -62.93 8.99 1.90
CA HIS A 8 -62.44 10.20 2.54
C HIS A 8 -61.20 10.68 1.79
N ARG A 9 -61.36 11.80 1.07
CA ARG A 9 -60.24 12.57 0.51
C ARG A 9 -59.38 13.05 1.68
N THR A 10 -58.10 12.71 1.66
CA THR A 10 -57.08 13.44 2.42
C THR A 10 -55.88 13.68 1.50
N SER A 11 -55.82 14.89 0.94
CA SER A 11 -54.57 15.45 0.44
C SER A 11 -53.67 15.70 1.64
N THR A 12 -52.42 15.23 1.62
CA THR A 12 -51.40 15.72 2.53
C THR A 12 -50.04 15.77 1.83
N VAL A 13 -49.69 17.02 1.51
CA VAL A 13 -48.38 17.65 1.34
C VAL A 13 -47.15 16.75 1.55
N PHE A 14 -46.33 16.58 0.50
CA PHE A 14 -44.96 16.12 0.63
C PHE A 14 -44.13 17.20 1.32
N LEU A 15 -43.84 16.99 2.61
CA LEU A 15 -42.82 17.76 3.32
C LEU A 15 -41.45 17.33 2.77
N GLY A 16 -40.75 18.25 2.10
CA GLY A 16 -39.42 18.02 1.56
C GLY A 16 -38.44 17.65 2.67
N LEU A 17 -37.77 16.50 2.52
CA LEU A 17 -36.57 16.17 3.28
C LEU A 17 -35.43 17.03 2.73
N LEU A 18 -35.00 18.03 3.50
CA LEU A 18 -33.71 18.68 3.30
C LEU A 18 -32.62 17.68 3.68
N PRO A 19 -31.68 17.33 2.77
CA PRO A 19 -30.51 16.59 3.19
C PRO A 19 -29.66 17.52 4.05
N THR A 20 -29.61 17.23 5.35
CA THR A 20 -28.58 17.79 6.21
C THR A 20 -27.24 17.31 5.68
N ALA A 21 -26.47 18.24 5.10
CA ALA A 21 -25.09 18.00 4.75
C ALA A 21 -24.32 17.73 6.05
N ALA A 22 -24.19 16.45 6.40
CA ALA A 22 -23.28 16.02 7.44
C ALA A 22 -21.87 16.37 6.97
N LEU A 23 -21.24 17.33 7.64
CA LEU A 23 -19.81 17.57 7.53
C LEU A 23 -19.12 16.34 8.09
N ILE A 24 -18.75 15.41 7.20
CA ILE A 24 -17.80 14.36 7.52
C ILE A 24 -16.49 15.09 7.81
N PRO A 25 -15.92 15.00 9.02
CA PRO A 25 -14.54 15.43 9.21
C PRO A 25 -13.70 14.57 8.27
N VAL A 26 -13.16 15.17 7.22
CA VAL A 26 -12.04 14.57 6.49
C VAL A 26 -10.94 14.49 7.53
N SER A 27 -10.77 13.31 8.10
CA SER A 27 -9.52 12.95 8.76
C SER A 27 -8.46 13.17 7.70
N SER A 28 -7.67 14.23 7.86
CA SER A 28 -6.43 14.39 7.12
C SER A 28 -5.62 13.13 7.43
N GLY A 29 -5.71 12.12 6.56
CA GLY A 29 -4.79 11.01 6.61
C GLY A 29 -3.41 11.63 6.54
N THR A 30 -2.60 11.41 7.57
CA THR A 30 -1.19 11.76 7.51
C THR A 30 -0.68 11.16 6.21
N ALA A 31 -0.32 12.00 5.24
CA ALA A 31 0.37 11.54 4.06
C ALA A 31 1.57 10.75 4.58
N ALA A 32 1.59 9.44 4.34
CA ALA A 32 2.75 8.64 4.66
C ALA A 32 3.94 9.39 4.06
N ALA A 33 4.89 9.83 4.91
CA ALA A 33 6.08 10.51 4.44
C ALA A 33 6.63 9.69 3.26
N GLY A 34 6.75 10.32 2.09
CA GLY A 34 7.02 9.62 0.84
C GLY A 34 8.24 8.73 1.02
N SER A 35 8.02 7.41 1.01
CA SER A 35 9.07 6.42 1.17
C SER A 35 9.53 6.00 -0.21
N VAL A 36 10.83 6.02 -0.44
CA VAL A 36 11.39 5.47 -1.68
C VAL A 36 11.53 3.96 -1.49
N GLU A 37 10.81 3.21 -2.32
CA GLU A 37 11.03 1.79 -2.50
C GLU A 37 11.83 1.59 -3.78
N THR A 38 12.88 0.79 -3.71
CA THR A 38 13.57 0.32 -4.90
C THR A 38 13.75 -1.18 -4.78
N MET A 39 12.90 -1.92 -5.51
CA MET A 39 13.10 -3.33 -5.76
C MET A 39 14.08 -3.48 -6.93
N GLY A 40 15.25 -4.05 -6.66
CA GLY A 40 16.26 -4.35 -7.67
C GLY A 40 16.32 -5.85 -7.99
N GLY A 41 16.74 -6.17 -9.21
CA GLY A 41 17.03 -7.53 -9.66
C GLY A 41 18.51 -7.67 -10.06
N SER A 42 19.11 -8.73 -9.51
CA SER A 42 20.47 -9.33 -9.56
C SER A 42 21.75 -8.50 -9.37
N GLY A 43 22.59 -8.91 -8.43
CA GLY A 43 24.04 -8.65 -8.49
C GLY A 43 24.85 -9.82 -7.91
N PRO A 44 26.10 -10.10 -8.34
CA PRO A 44 26.94 -9.38 -9.31
C PRO A 44 27.15 -10.19 -10.62
N TYR A 45 27.03 -9.66 -11.84
CA TYR A 45 27.17 -8.27 -12.27
C TYR A 45 26.18 -7.98 -13.42
N ASP A 46 25.04 -7.39 -13.10
CA ASP A 46 24.32 -6.55 -14.05
C ASP A 46 24.49 -5.08 -13.67
N ALA A 47 24.11 -4.17 -14.56
CA ALA A 47 24.30 -2.74 -14.33
C ALA A 47 23.34 -2.21 -13.26
N GLU A 48 22.21 -2.90 -13.06
CA GLU A 48 21.09 -2.49 -12.24
C GLU A 48 21.42 -2.58 -10.74
N TYR A 49 22.06 -3.66 -10.27
CA TYR A 49 22.43 -3.77 -8.85
C TYR A 49 23.46 -2.72 -8.43
N GLU A 50 24.56 -2.58 -9.16
CA GLU A 50 25.60 -1.59 -8.85
C GLU A 50 25.04 -0.16 -8.87
N THR A 51 24.18 0.15 -9.86
CA THR A 51 23.52 1.47 -9.93
C THR A 51 22.57 1.68 -8.75
N THR A 52 21.78 0.67 -8.39
CA THR A 52 20.85 0.74 -7.24
C THR A 52 21.59 1.03 -5.94
N LEU A 53 22.76 0.40 -5.74
CA LEU A 53 23.56 0.61 -4.53
C LEU A 53 24.25 1.99 -4.51
N ASP A 54 24.73 2.50 -5.64
CA ASP A 54 25.27 3.86 -5.75
C ASP A 54 24.20 4.92 -5.44
N ASP A 55 22.98 4.73 -5.96
CA ASP A 55 21.85 5.62 -5.67
C ASP A 55 21.40 5.51 -4.21
N TRP A 56 21.41 4.30 -3.64
CA TRP A 56 21.12 4.09 -2.22
C TRP A 56 22.03 4.94 -1.32
N ASP A 57 23.34 4.94 -1.58
CA ASP A 57 24.32 5.66 -0.77
C ASP A 57 24.13 7.19 -0.86
N ARG A 58 23.57 7.69 -1.97
CA ARG A 58 23.26 9.11 -2.17
C ARG A 58 21.96 9.57 -1.52
N LEU A 59 21.08 8.67 -1.10
CA LEU A 59 19.83 9.05 -0.45
C LEU A 59 20.10 9.83 0.85
N PRO A 60 19.43 10.99 1.07
CA PRO A 60 19.51 11.73 2.31
C PRO A 60 19.26 10.84 3.52
N SER A 61 20.05 11.04 4.58
CA SER A 61 19.99 10.18 5.76
C SER A 61 18.70 10.31 6.55
N ASP A 62 17.88 11.34 6.32
CA ASP A 62 16.59 11.59 6.95
C ASP A 62 15.40 11.01 6.17
N LEU A 63 15.61 10.59 4.91
CA LEU A 63 14.57 10.05 4.04
C LEU A 63 14.24 8.59 4.41
N PRO A 64 12.96 8.25 4.69
CA PRO A 64 12.53 6.87 4.80
C PRO A 64 12.71 6.13 3.47
N ALA A 65 13.50 5.06 3.46
CA ALA A 65 13.79 4.29 2.26
C ALA A 65 13.98 2.81 2.55
N PHE A 66 13.63 1.99 1.56
CA PHE A 66 13.83 0.55 1.52
C PHE A 66 14.44 0.16 0.18
N THR A 67 15.44 -0.72 0.20
CA THR A 67 15.84 -1.48 -0.99
C THR A 67 15.93 -2.96 -0.65
N GLY A 68 15.46 -3.79 -1.58
CA GLY A 68 15.54 -5.23 -1.50
C GLY A 68 16.02 -5.78 -2.84
N ASN A 69 17.00 -6.67 -2.79
CA ASN A 69 17.51 -7.38 -3.96
C ASN A 69 17.39 -8.88 -3.74
N LEU A 70 17.02 -9.61 -4.79
CA LEU A 70 16.94 -11.07 -4.80
C LEU A 70 17.75 -11.58 -6.00
N ASP A 71 18.54 -12.64 -5.80
CA ASP A 71 19.38 -13.24 -6.85
C ASP A 71 18.56 -14.14 -7.79
N VAL A 72 17.78 -13.50 -8.66
CA VAL A 72 16.86 -14.15 -9.62
C VAL A 72 17.11 -13.73 -11.08
N GLY A 73 18.22 -13.05 -11.34
CA GLY A 73 18.61 -12.55 -12.65
C GLY A 73 17.78 -11.34 -13.14
N TYR A 74 18.15 -10.83 -14.32
CA TYR A 74 17.64 -9.59 -14.89
C TYR A 74 16.11 -9.48 -14.97
N TYR A 75 15.43 -10.55 -15.40
CA TYR A 75 13.97 -10.56 -15.52
C TYR A 75 13.26 -10.80 -14.19
N GLY A 76 14.02 -11.14 -13.14
CA GLY A 76 13.50 -11.55 -11.85
C GLY A 76 12.39 -12.59 -11.94
N THR A 77 11.37 -12.44 -11.10
CA THR A 77 10.25 -13.40 -11.01
C THR A 77 9.02 -12.99 -11.82
N PHE A 78 9.09 -11.96 -12.68
CA PHE A 78 7.91 -11.42 -13.38
C PHE A 78 7.21 -12.42 -14.30
N GLY A 79 7.94 -13.42 -14.82
CA GLY A 79 7.37 -14.49 -15.66
C GLY A 79 6.61 -15.57 -14.89
N GLU A 80 6.69 -15.58 -13.57
CA GLU A 80 6.02 -16.56 -12.72
C GLU A 80 4.53 -16.22 -12.53
N PRO A 81 3.68 -17.20 -12.17
CA PRO A 81 2.29 -16.93 -11.81
C PRO A 81 2.18 -15.82 -10.77
N ASN A 82 1.36 -14.81 -11.05
CA ASN A 82 1.19 -13.61 -10.22
C ASN A 82 2.48 -12.79 -9.98
N GLY A 83 3.48 -12.91 -10.85
CA GLY A 83 4.76 -12.21 -10.74
C GLY A 83 5.71 -12.78 -9.69
N GLY A 84 5.40 -13.96 -9.14
CA GLY A 84 6.28 -14.67 -8.20
C GLY A 84 6.57 -13.90 -6.92
N GLU A 85 7.80 -14.02 -6.45
CA GLU A 85 8.25 -13.41 -5.20
C GLU A 85 8.23 -11.87 -5.25
N TYR A 86 8.59 -11.25 -6.38
CA TYR A 86 8.42 -9.80 -6.59
C TYR A 86 6.94 -9.38 -6.55
N GLY A 87 6.05 -10.19 -7.12
CA GLY A 87 4.61 -9.96 -7.05
C GLY A 87 4.09 -9.98 -5.61
N ARG A 88 4.56 -10.95 -4.79
CA ARG A 88 4.22 -11.05 -3.36
C ARG A 88 4.70 -9.82 -2.59
N VAL A 89 6.00 -9.49 -2.69
CA VAL A 89 6.63 -8.40 -1.93
C VAL A 89 6.08 -7.05 -2.36
N GLY A 90 6.02 -6.76 -3.66
CA GLY A 90 5.45 -5.51 -4.16
C GLY A 90 3.97 -5.34 -3.76
N THR A 91 3.20 -6.42 -3.71
CA THR A 91 1.81 -6.35 -3.20
C THR A 91 1.78 -6.04 -1.71
N ALA A 92 2.67 -6.62 -0.90
CA ALA A 92 2.77 -6.33 0.52
C ALA A 92 3.12 -4.85 0.75
N TRP A 93 4.06 -4.30 -0.01
CA TRP A 93 4.41 -2.88 0.07
C TRP A 93 3.21 -1.98 -0.24
N LEU A 94 2.50 -2.24 -1.35
CA LEU A 94 1.34 -1.43 -1.73
C LEU A 94 0.21 -1.53 -0.72
N LYS A 95 -0.03 -2.71 -0.13
CA LYS A 95 -1.02 -2.86 0.95
C LYS A 95 -0.62 -2.01 2.16
N TRP A 96 0.64 -2.07 2.56
CA TRP A 96 1.11 -1.28 3.69
C TRP A 96 1.03 0.23 3.41
N ARG A 97 1.67 0.70 2.34
CA ARG A 97 1.78 2.14 2.04
C ARG A 97 0.48 2.79 1.59
N LEU A 98 -0.38 2.07 0.85
CA LEU A 98 -1.59 2.65 0.27
C LEU A 98 -2.88 2.27 1.02
N LYS A 99 -2.85 1.20 1.84
CA LYS A 99 -4.03 0.72 2.56
C LYS A 99 -3.85 0.67 4.07
N GLY A 100 -2.68 1.01 4.60
CA GLY A 100 -2.40 0.99 6.04
C GLY A 100 -2.40 -0.43 6.62
N ASP A 101 -2.06 -1.43 5.82
CA ASP A 101 -1.95 -2.83 6.26
C ASP A 101 -0.64 -3.02 7.05
N GLU A 102 -0.70 -2.88 8.37
CA GLU A 102 0.47 -2.99 9.25
C GLU A 102 1.04 -4.41 9.30
N ASP A 103 0.20 -5.43 9.12
CA ASP A 103 0.68 -6.82 9.05
C ASP A 103 1.55 -7.03 7.81
N ALA A 104 1.20 -6.40 6.67
CA ALA A 104 2.06 -6.36 5.50
C ALA A 104 3.32 -5.51 5.71
N GLY A 105 3.23 -4.44 6.51
CA GLY A 105 4.37 -3.58 6.85
C GLY A 105 5.49 -4.29 7.60
N ARG A 106 5.16 -5.30 8.42
CA ARG A 106 6.14 -6.13 9.15
C ARG A 106 7.14 -6.86 8.25
N GLU A 107 6.85 -6.97 6.96
CA GLU A 107 7.77 -7.50 5.96
C GLU A 107 8.99 -6.58 5.77
N PHE A 108 8.82 -5.27 5.98
CA PHE A 108 9.79 -4.23 5.62
C PHE A 108 10.39 -3.48 6.79
N VAL A 109 9.74 -3.41 7.97
CA VAL A 109 10.21 -2.59 9.10
C VAL A 109 10.57 -3.41 10.34
N GLY A 110 11.43 -2.83 11.17
CA GLY A 110 11.87 -3.38 12.45
C GLY A 110 13.15 -4.21 12.35
N SER A 111 13.75 -4.50 13.50
CA SER A 111 14.98 -5.31 13.59
C SER A 111 14.79 -6.75 13.12
N ASP A 112 13.56 -7.27 13.25
CA ASP A 112 13.17 -8.62 12.86
C ASP A 112 12.21 -8.59 11.66
N CYS A 113 12.48 -7.71 10.68
CA CYS A 113 11.63 -7.59 9.51
C CYS A 113 11.52 -8.93 8.77
N GLY A 114 10.36 -9.22 8.19
CA GLY A 114 10.09 -10.50 7.52
C GLY A 114 11.18 -10.86 6.49
N LEU A 115 11.49 -9.93 5.58
CA LEU A 115 12.50 -10.13 4.53
C LEU A 115 13.93 -10.23 5.07
N CYS A 116 14.22 -9.60 6.21
CA CYS A 116 15.57 -9.55 6.80
C CYS A 116 16.11 -10.93 7.19
N SER A 117 15.25 -11.96 7.23
CA SER A 117 15.59 -13.33 7.61
C SER A 117 15.51 -14.34 6.45
N THR A 118 15.44 -13.83 5.22
CA THR A 118 15.27 -14.61 3.99
C THR A 118 16.47 -14.46 3.06
N ASP A 119 16.35 -14.93 1.82
CA ASP A 119 17.37 -14.80 0.77
C ASP A 119 17.47 -13.36 0.18
N TRP A 120 16.60 -12.44 0.61
CA TRP A 120 16.63 -11.05 0.17
C TRP A 120 17.80 -10.28 0.82
N ASP A 121 18.60 -9.58 0.00
CA ASP A 121 19.54 -8.55 0.44
C ASP A 121 18.77 -7.24 0.66
N VAL A 122 18.53 -6.92 1.93
CA VAL A 122 17.68 -5.81 2.36
C VAL A 122 18.51 -4.68 2.97
N ARG A 123 18.18 -3.43 2.61
CA ARG A 123 18.67 -2.24 3.30
C ARG A 123 17.53 -1.28 3.59
N GLN A 124 17.60 -0.61 4.74
CA GLN A 124 16.59 0.31 5.24
C GLN A 124 17.23 1.59 5.78
N LYS A 125 16.58 2.74 5.56
CA LYS A 125 16.90 4.05 6.15
C LYS A 125 15.62 4.62 6.74
N ASN A 126 15.59 4.96 8.02
CA ASN A 126 14.48 5.63 8.73
C ASN A 126 13.07 5.13 8.39
N LEU A 127 12.93 3.84 8.12
CA LEU A 127 11.66 3.23 7.80
C LEU A 127 11.02 2.73 9.10
N THR A 128 9.79 3.17 9.37
CA THR A 128 9.04 2.86 10.61
C THR A 128 7.60 2.53 10.29
#